data_AF-A0A354GRN6-F1
#
_entry.id   AF-A0A354GRN6-F1
#
_cell.length_a   1.000
_cell.length_b   1.000
_cell.length_c   1.000
_cell.angle_alpha   90.00
_cell.angle_beta   90.00
_cell.angle_gamma   90.00
#
_symmetry.space_group_name_H-M   'P 1'
#
loop_
_entity.id
_entity.type
_entity.pdbx_description
1 polymer ?
#
loop_
_entity_poly.entity_id
_entity_poly.type
_entity_poly.pdbx_seq_one_letter_code
_entity_poly.pdbx_strand_id
1 'polypeptide(L)'
;MRDEALAAGVAIIISSNNADAHLGDNAQVTSQGKVNVTAYAEDDLKATASGSSFSITTPTSPGSQVSLGGAFVLGTYSNNANADVGKNAVVVASGAVTVHSEAKVPDQLPFTKDAQGAVDFFKGLETLASQSKPSIDTSSPDSFVNSLGVATKFAADATGGELVGAAKAITPFFSFLNGALGINNLATTYTISSASSKTRDGNGKFAFAGTVDIIHIGNHATSFIDEGAHVTANNGPSVTVDSVASVEAINVAGMGSFISLLTSKGAPGAGSDGIGLGANLSAGIYDNSAKSYLAAGVNVTASGDVNVTAGTKIVSVTAAQAGASAAKFGLALTGALNVITNQAIAYIDSTATVTANDQGNVNLTANSDLTSVDLGFALSSSLGSTPMGAGGLETAAQAGVGLTAGANVFLNTTKAFIGDVAHSTKFTTPGVVHANGTVNINAANQEVLVGLSTG
;
A
#
# COMPACT_ATOMS: atom_id res chain seq x y z
N MET A 1 9.62 10.92 -45.05
CA MET A 1 9.71 9.62 -44.35
C MET A 1 8.99 9.81 -43.02
N ARG A 2 8.43 8.75 -42.42
CA ARG A 2 7.47 8.89 -41.30
C ARG A 2 8.18 9.44 -40.06
N ASP A 3 7.88 10.68 -39.69
CA ASP A 3 8.50 11.43 -38.58
C ASP A 3 7.85 11.05 -37.23
N GLU A 4 7.81 9.76 -36.94
CA GLU A 4 7.11 9.19 -35.78
C GLU A 4 8.10 8.37 -34.94
N ALA A 5 8.15 8.63 -33.64
CA ALA A 5 8.88 7.80 -32.68
C ALA A 5 7.91 7.15 -31.69
N LEU A 6 7.98 5.84 -31.54
CA LEU A 6 7.08 5.05 -30.71
C LEU A 6 7.91 4.16 -29.78
N ALA A 7 7.62 4.20 -28.49
CA ALA A 7 8.20 3.29 -27.51
C ALA A 7 7.14 2.85 -26.51
N ALA A 8 7.08 1.55 -26.24
CA ALA A 8 6.18 0.97 -25.27
C ALA A 8 6.92 -0.04 -24.39
N GLY A 9 6.66 0.01 -23.09
CA GLY A 9 7.05 -1.00 -22.12
C GLY A 9 5.81 -1.64 -21.51
N VAL A 10 5.80 -2.97 -21.39
CA VAL A 10 4.69 -3.71 -20.78
C VAL A 10 5.26 -4.76 -19.84
N ALA A 11 4.78 -4.79 -18.60
CA ALA A 11 5.03 -5.86 -17.65
C ALA A 11 3.69 -6.36 -17.12
N ILE A 12 3.49 -7.67 -17.20
CA ILE A 12 2.32 -8.36 -16.63
C ILE A 12 2.88 -9.40 -15.68
N ILE A 13 2.45 -9.35 -14.43
CA ILE A 13 2.86 -10.32 -13.41
C ILE A 13 1.63 -10.93 -12.78
N ILE A 14 1.62 -12.26 -12.74
CA ILE A 14 0.62 -13.06 -12.05
C ILE A 14 1.40 -14.03 -11.19
N SER A 15 1.27 -13.91 -9.87
CA SER A 15 1.90 -14.85 -8.93
C SER A 15 0.89 -15.31 -7.88
N SER A 16 1.06 -16.57 -7.47
CA SER A 16 0.27 -17.21 -6.43
C SER A 16 1.19 -18.11 -5.63
N ASN A 17 1.28 -17.86 -4.33
CA ASN A 17 1.96 -18.73 -3.39
C ASN A 17 0.95 -19.27 -2.37
N ASN A 18 1.00 -20.58 -2.13
CA ASN A 18 0.08 -21.26 -1.23
C ASN A 18 0.87 -22.21 -0.33
N ALA A 19 0.74 -22.03 0.98
CA ALA A 19 1.36 -22.85 2.00
C ALA A 19 0.29 -23.42 2.92
N ASP A 20 0.27 -24.75 3.03
CA ASP A 20 -0.78 -25.51 3.68
C ASP A 20 -0.13 -26.49 4.67
N ALA A 21 -0.49 -26.41 5.95
CA ALA A 21 -0.01 -27.29 7.00
C ALA A 21 -1.18 -27.81 7.84
N HIS A 22 -1.36 -29.13 7.88
CA HIS A 22 -2.56 -29.72 8.49
C HIS A 22 -2.20 -30.93 9.35
N LEU A 23 -2.78 -31.03 10.55
CA LEU A 23 -3.03 -32.32 11.18
C LEU A 23 -4.42 -32.77 10.72
N GLY A 24 -4.48 -33.74 9.81
CA GLY A 24 -5.74 -34.13 9.18
C GLY A 24 -6.82 -34.61 10.17
N ASP A 25 -8.06 -34.67 9.68
CA ASP A 25 -9.21 -35.14 10.45
C ASP A 25 -8.95 -36.49 11.14
N ASN A 26 -9.36 -36.59 12.40
CA ASN A 26 -9.20 -37.77 13.26
C ASN A 26 -7.72 -38.17 13.50
N ALA A 27 -6.75 -37.31 13.18
CA ALA A 27 -5.35 -37.57 13.50
C ALA A 27 -5.17 -37.79 15.00
N GLN A 28 -4.28 -38.71 15.38
CA GLN A 28 -3.91 -38.95 16.76
C GLN A 28 -2.42 -38.68 16.93
N VAL A 29 -2.09 -37.59 17.62
CA VAL A 29 -0.71 -37.12 17.82
C VAL A 29 -0.43 -37.10 19.31
N THR A 30 0.56 -37.90 19.74
CA THR A 30 1.09 -37.85 21.11
C THR A 30 2.57 -37.49 21.05
N SER A 31 2.96 -36.40 21.69
CA SER A 31 4.33 -35.89 21.71
C SER A 31 4.82 -35.68 23.14
N GLN A 32 6.03 -36.16 23.45
CA GLN A 32 6.72 -35.81 24.71
C GLN A 32 7.31 -34.39 24.66
N GLY A 33 7.28 -33.72 23.51
CA GLY A 33 7.74 -32.36 23.30
C GLY A 33 6.63 -31.45 22.81
N LYS A 34 6.98 -30.52 21.92
CA LYS A 34 6.03 -29.60 21.28
C LYS A 34 5.35 -30.25 20.07
N VAL A 35 4.23 -29.68 19.67
CA VAL A 35 3.57 -29.93 18.37
C VAL A 35 3.40 -28.59 17.67
N ASN A 36 3.97 -28.45 16.47
CA ASN A 36 3.86 -27.24 15.66
C ASN A 36 3.22 -27.58 14.31
N VAL A 37 2.18 -26.86 13.96
CA VAL A 37 1.57 -26.82 12.63
C VAL A 37 1.82 -25.43 12.09
N THR A 38 2.67 -25.30 11.07
CA THR A 38 3.16 -23.99 10.62
C THR A 38 3.09 -23.88 9.11
N ALA A 39 2.40 -22.85 8.61
CA ALA A 39 2.35 -22.50 7.20
C ALA A 39 2.96 -21.11 6.98
N TYR A 40 3.79 -20.97 5.95
CA TYR A 40 4.47 -19.72 5.60
C TYR A 40 4.43 -19.50 4.09
N ALA A 41 3.78 -18.44 3.66
CA ALA A 41 3.72 -18.01 2.25
C ALA A 41 4.32 -16.61 2.11
N GLU A 42 5.37 -16.50 1.28
CA GLU A 42 6.06 -15.25 0.98
C GLU A 42 6.33 -15.13 -0.52
N ASP A 43 6.23 -13.93 -1.08
CA ASP A 43 6.75 -13.63 -2.41
C ASP A 43 7.17 -12.17 -2.51
N ASP A 44 8.32 -11.93 -3.14
CA ASP A 44 8.85 -10.58 -3.40
C ASP A 44 8.51 -10.18 -4.84
N LEU A 45 7.45 -9.40 -4.99
CA LEU A 45 6.98 -8.95 -6.30
C LEU A 45 7.75 -7.71 -6.76
N LYS A 46 8.29 -7.77 -7.97
CA LYS A 46 8.88 -6.63 -8.69
C LYS A 46 8.41 -6.59 -10.13
N ALA A 47 7.67 -5.54 -10.50
CA ALA A 47 7.33 -5.24 -11.89
C ALA A 47 7.96 -3.92 -12.33
N THR A 48 8.55 -3.89 -13.51
CA THR A 48 9.06 -2.64 -14.09
C THR A 48 8.74 -2.57 -15.57
N ALA A 49 8.17 -1.44 -16.01
CA ALA A 49 7.99 -1.14 -17.42
C ALA A 49 8.52 0.26 -17.75
N SER A 50 9.25 0.37 -18.86
CA SER A 50 9.74 1.65 -19.37
C SER A 50 9.42 1.79 -20.85
N GLY A 51 8.83 2.92 -21.22
CA GLY A 51 8.50 3.27 -22.60
C GLY A 51 8.94 4.69 -22.90
N SER A 52 10.17 4.84 -23.38
CA SER A 52 10.76 6.15 -23.65
C SER A 52 11.01 6.33 -25.14
N SER A 53 10.30 7.29 -25.73
CA SER A 53 10.40 7.64 -27.14
C SER A 53 11.18 8.93 -27.29
N PHE A 54 12.36 8.85 -27.90
CA PHE A 54 13.22 10.01 -28.11
C PHE A 54 13.44 10.24 -29.60
N SER A 55 13.16 11.47 -30.03
CA SER A 55 13.63 11.99 -31.30
C SER A 55 15.12 12.35 -31.20
N ILE A 56 15.96 11.71 -32.02
CA ILE A 56 17.36 12.12 -32.19
C ILE A 56 17.44 13.09 -33.36
N THR A 57 17.72 14.35 -33.05
CA THR A 57 18.02 15.38 -34.05
C THR A 57 19.49 15.26 -34.48
N THR A 58 19.74 15.16 -35.78
CA THR A 58 21.10 15.19 -36.35
C THR A 58 21.20 16.32 -37.39
N PRO A 59 22.39 16.65 -37.91
CA PRO A 59 22.51 17.63 -39.00
C PRO A 59 21.65 17.31 -40.23
N THR A 60 21.33 16.03 -40.44
CA THR A 60 20.59 15.49 -41.60
C THR A 60 19.19 14.95 -41.25
N SER A 61 18.83 14.86 -39.96
CA SER A 61 17.52 14.41 -39.49
C SER A 61 16.90 15.50 -38.61
N PRO A 62 15.76 16.10 -39.02
CA PRO A 62 15.08 17.12 -38.23
C PRO A 62 14.56 16.58 -36.89
N GLY A 63 14.45 15.25 -36.75
CA GLY A 63 13.81 14.58 -35.63
C GLY A 63 12.36 14.21 -35.93
N SER A 64 11.71 13.52 -34.99
CA SER A 64 10.31 13.10 -35.09
C SER A 64 9.37 14.26 -34.71
N GLN A 65 8.40 14.54 -35.59
CA GLN A 65 7.33 15.51 -35.33
C GLN A 65 6.30 14.97 -34.33
N VAL A 66 6.18 13.64 -34.24
CA VAL A 66 5.30 12.93 -33.33
C VAL A 66 6.11 11.93 -32.50
N SER A 67 5.91 11.96 -31.18
CA SER A 67 6.55 11.01 -30.25
C SER A 67 5.54 10.47 -29.25
N LEU A 68 5.40 9.14 -29.15
CA LEU A 68 4.57 8.48 -28.15
C LEU A 68 5.44 7.55 -27.29
N GLY A 69 5.40 7.74 -25.98
CA GLY A 69 6.01 6.87 -24.96
C GLY A 69 4.94 6.33 -24.02
N GLY A 70 4.91 5.03 -23.81
CA GLY A 70 3.92 4.37 -22.96
C GLY A 70 4.54 3.31 -22.07
N ALA A 71 4.21 3.26 -20.79
CA ALA A 71 4.56 2.13 -19.93
C ALA A 71 3.33 1.57 -19.21
N PHE A 72 3.23 0.25 -19.12
CA PHE A 72 2.10 -0.42 -18.50
C PHE A 72 2.59 -1.53 -17.57
N VAL A 73 2.16 -1.49 -16.31
CA VAL A 73 2.29 -2.58 -15.35
C VAL A 73 0.89 -3.03 -14.94
N LEU A 74 0.66 -4.34 -15.00
CA LEU A 74 -0.48 -5.00 -14.37
C LEU A 74 0.02 -6.17 -13.53
N GLY A 75 -0.18 -6.08 -12.22
CA GLY A 75 0.17 -7.12 -11.26
C GLY A 75 -1.07 -7.73 -10.62
N THR A 76 -1.11 -9.06 -10.51
CA THR A 76 -2.04 -9.75 -9.60
C THR A 76 -1.26 -10.77 -8.79
N TYR A 77 -1.47 -10.72 -7.49
CA TYR A 77 -0.69 -11.45 -6.52
C TYR A 77 -1.62 -12.10 -5.48
N SER A 78 -1.30 -13.32 -5.08
CA SER A 78 -1.97 -13.97 -3.96
C SER A 78 -0.99 -14.78 -3.11
N ASN A 79 -0.93 -14.48 -1.81
CA ASN A 79 -0.40 -15.38 -0.80
C ASN A 79 -1.54 -15.98 0.01
N ASN A 80 -1.46 -17.29 0.24
CA ASN A 80 -2.35 -17.98 1.16
C ASN A 80 -1.51 -18.87 2.07
N ALA A 81 -1.64 -18.69 3.38
CA ALA A 81 -1.04 -19.54 4.40
C ALA A 81 -2.14 -20.11 5.29
N ASN A 82 -2.32 -21.43 5.29
CA ASN A 82 -3.32 -22.11 6.09
C ASN A 82 -2.65 -23.13 7.02
N ALA A 83 -2.91 -23.02 8.33
CA ALA A 83 -2.44 -23.98 9.32
C ALA A 83 -3.62 -24.48 10.17
N ASP A 84 -3.80 -25.80 10.29
CA ASP A 84 -4.88 -26.31 11.14
C ASP A 84 -4.65 -27.65 11.82
N VAL A 85 -5.46 -27.83 12.85
CA VAL A 85 -5.76 -29.13 13.45
C VAL A 85 -7.18 -29.50 13.03
N GLY A 86 -7.30 -30.52 12.19
CA GLY A 86 -8.52 -30.97 11.57
C GLY A 86 -9.54 -31.58 12.54
N LYS A 87 -10.70 -31.93 12.00
CA LYS A 87 -11.89 -32.30 12.77
C LYS A 87 -11.66 -33.55 13.60
N ASN A 88 -12.14 -33.54 14.84
CA ASN A 88 -12.00 -34.66 15.76
C ASN A 88 -10.55 -35.16 15.97
N ALA A 89 -9.54 -34.38 15.57
CA ALA A 89 -8.15 -34.75 15.81
C ALA A 89 -7.87 -34.71 17.32
N VAL A 90 -7.01 -35.61 17.79
CA VAL A 90 -6.56 -35.70 19.17
C VAL A 90 -5.07 -35.37 19.21
N VAL A 91 -4.73 -34.24 19.83
CA VAL A 91 -3.35 -33.78 19.97
C VAL A 91 -3.02 -33.69 21.46
N VAL A 92 -2.07 -34.51 21.91
CA VAL A 92 -1.58 -34.52 23.29
C VAL A 92 -0.08 -34.23 23.27
N ALA A 93 0.30 -33.08 23.81
CA ALA A 93 1.69 -32.66 23.91
C ALA A 93 2.09 -32.46 25.38
N SER A 94 3.28 -32.93 25.77
CA SER A 94 3.91 -32.53 27.04
C SER A 94 4.57 -31.15 26.97
N GLY A 95 4.59 -30.53 25.79
CA GLY A 95 5.01 -29.14 25.56
C GLY A 95 3.90 -28.33 24.90
N ALA A 96 4.27 -27.18 24.33
CA ALA A 96 3.32 -26.28 23.64
C ALA A 96 2.74 -26.91 22.37
N VAL A 97 1.48 -26.56 22.10
CA VAL A 97 0.83 -26.80 20.80
C VAL A 97 0.68 -25.45 20.10
N THR A 98 1.28 -25.31 18.93
CA THR A 98 1.23 -24.08 18.13
C THR A 98 0.65 -24.39 16.76
N VAL A 99 -0.40 -23.66 16.39
CA VAL A 99 -0.95 -23.60 15.03
C VAL A 99 -0.70 -22.18 14.54
N HIS A 100 0.15 -22.04 13.52
CA HIS A 100 0.61 -20.74 13.06
C HIS A 100 0.60 -20.63 11.54
N SER A 101 0.06 -19.53 11.03
CA SER A 101 0.07 -19.21 9.61
C SER A 101 0.57 -17.79 9.40
N GLU A 102 1.50 -17.62 8.48
CA GLU A 102 2.02 -16.31 8.09
C GLU A 102 2.02 -16.15 6.58
N ALA A 103 1.35 -15.09 6.11
CA ALA A 103 1.30 -14.67 4.72
C ALA A 103 1.97 -13.29 4.61
N LYS A 104 2.99 -13.17 3.76
CA LYS A 104 3.85 -11.99 3.72
C LYS A 104 4.17 -11.56 2.30
N VAL A 105 3.86 -10.30 1.98
CA VAL A 105 4.50 -9.58 0.87
C VAL A 105 5.59 -8.74 1.50
N PRO A 106 6.84 -9.24 1.50
CA PRO A 106 7.91 -8.66 2.28
C PRO A 106 8.35 -7.32 1.70
N ASP A 107 8.87 -6.51 2.59
CA ASP A 107 9.38 -5.21 2.26
C ASP A 107 10.46 -5.22 1.19
N GLN A 108 10.35 -4.21 0.32
CA GLN A 108 11.49 -3.69 -0.40
C GLN A 108 12.11 -2.51 0.33
N LEU A 109 11.41 -1.86 1.26
CA LEU A 109 11.97 -0.85 2.14
C LEU A 109 12.73 -1.51 3.29
N PRO A 110 14.04 -1.33 3.42
CA PRO A 110 14.63 -1.45 4.74
C PRO A 110 14.01 -0.33 5.60
N PHE A 111 13.04 -0.67 6.46
CA PHE A 111 12.58 0.24 7.52
C PHE A 111 13.73 0.44 8.52
N THR A 112 14.69 1.28 8.13
CA THR A 112 15.69 1.81 9.06
C THR A 112 14.99 2.78 10.01
N LYS A 113 15.72 3.24 11.03
CA LYS A 113 15.24 4.34 11.92
C LYS A 113 14.77 5.57 11.14
N ASP A 114 15.22 5.76 9.90
CA ASP A 114 14.88 6.90 9.06
C ASP A 114 13.47 6.76 8.45
N ALA A 115 13.03 5.54 8.10
CA ALA A 115 11.67 5.26 7.64
C ALA A 115 10.63 5.45 8.76
N GLN A 116 10.96 5.00 9.97
CA GLN A 116 10.16 5.31 11.16
C GLN A 116 10.10 6.83 11.40
N GLY A 117 11.22 7.55 11.18
CA GLY A 117 11.24 9.01 11.23
C GLY A 117 10.31 9.69 10.22
N ALA A 118 10.11 9.09 9.04
CA ALA A 118 9.14 9.59 8.06
C ALA A 118 7.68 9.33 8.49
N VAL A 119 7.39 8.13 9.01
CA VAL A 119 6.07 7.81 9.59
C VAL A 119 5.77 8.74 10.77
N ASP A 120 6.73 8.92 11.67
CA ASP A 120 6.62 9.81 12.83
C ASP A 120 6.51 11.28 12.41
N PHE A 121 7.12 11.69 11.29
CA PHE A 121 6.92 13.00 10.70
C PHE A 121 5.48 13.21 10.23
N PHE A 122 4.88 12.25 9.52
CA PHE A 122 3.47 12.35 9.11
C PHE A 122 2.51 12.34 10.31
N LYS A 123 2.78 11.51 11.32
CA LYS A 123 2.06 11.57 12.61
C LYS A 123 2.25 12.92 13.30
N GLY A 124 3.44 13.52 13.21
CA GLY A 124 3.74 14.87 13.73
C GLY A 124 3.05 16.00 12.98
N LEU A 125 2.83 15.85 11.67
CA LEU A 125 2.04 16.78 10.85
C LEU A 125 0.57 16.78 11.28
N GLU A 126 0.01 15.64 11.70
CA GLU A 126 -1.32 15.57 12.30
C GLU A 126 -1.40 16.44 13.57
N THR A 127 -0.35 16.41 14.39
CA THR A 127 -0.21 17.25 15.58
C THR A 127 -0.09 18.75 15.24
N LEU A 128 0.61 19.10 14.16
CA LEU A 128 0.73 20.49 13.68
C LEU A 128 -0.58 21.00 13.06
N ALA A 129 -1.27 20.16 12.27
CA ALA A 129 -2.57 20.47 11.67
C ALA A 129 -3.67 20.70 12.72
N SER A 130 -3.49 20.18 13.94
CA SER A 130 -4.40 20.41 15.07
C SER A 130 -4.29 21.80 15.70
N GLN A 131 -3.19 22.54 15.48
CA GLN A 131 -2.94 23.82 16.15
C GLN A 131 -3.34 25.06 15.34
N SER A 132 -3.71 24.92 14.06
CA SER A 132 -4.00 26.08 13.20
C SER A 132 -4.84 25.75 11.96
N LYS A 133 -5.93 24.99 12.12
CA LYS A 133 -6.92 24.83 11.03
C LYS A 133 -7.63 26.17 10.76
N PRO A 134 -7.56 26.75 9.56
CA PRO A 134 -8.53 27.74 9.15
C PRO A 134 -9.90 27.05 9.02
N SER A 135 -10.95 27.62 9.63
CA SER A 135 -12.31 27.11 9.49
C SER A 135 -12.81 27.32 8.05
N ILE A 136 -13.31 26.28 7.41
CA ILE A 136 -13.98 26.39 6.10
C ILE A 136 -15.36 27.01 6.33
N ASP A 137 -15.58 28.18 5.76
CA ASP A 137 -16.85 28.91 5.90
C ASP A 137 -17.81 28.49 4.78
N THR A 138 -18.81 27.69 5.12
CA THR A 138 -19.81 27.16 4.17
C THR A 138 -21.09 28.01 4.14
N SER A 139 -21.11 29.17 4.79
CA SER A 139 -22.33 30.00 4.93
C SER A 139 -22.84 30.60 3.62
N SER A 140 -21.98 30.73 2.60
CA SER A 140 -22.36 31.16 1.26
C SER A 140 -21.35 30.70 0.21
N PRO A 141 -21.71 30.64 -1.09
CA PRO A 141 -20.78 30.30 -2.16
C PRO A 141 -19.55 31.22 -2.23
N ASP A 142 -19.73 32.53 -2.03
CA ASP A 142 -18.62 33.50 -2.04
C ASP A 142 -17.73 33.36 -0.80
N SER A 143 -18.31 33.10 0.38
CA SER A 143 -17.56 32.83 1.62
C SER A 143 -16.76 31.53 1.52
N PHE A 144 -17.33 30.51 0.87
CA PHE A 144 -16.67 29.23 0.62
C PHE A 144 -15.46 29.41 -0.32
N VAL A 145 -15.63 30.11 -1.44
CA VAL A 145 -14.54 30.41 -2.39
C VAL A 145 -13.46 31.29 -1.75
N ASN A 146 -13.83 32.26 -0.93
CA ASN A 146 -12.87 33.08 -0.17
C ASN A 146 -12.15 32.28 0.92
N SER A 147 -12.83 31.35 1.61
CA SER A 147 -12.21 30.45 2.60
C SER A 147 -11.25 29.46 1.96
N LEU A 148 -11.53 29.03 0.72
CA LEU A 148 -10.59 28.27 -0.13
C LEU A 148 -9.41 29.15 -0.55
N GLY A 149 -9.62 30.43 -0.84
CA GLY A 149 -8.57 31.44 -1.07
C GLY A 149 -7.65 31.62 0.13
N VAL A 150 -8.18 31.57 1.36
CA VAL A 150 -7.41 31.63 2.61
C VAL A 150 -6.72 30.30 2.93
N ALA A 151 -7.33 29.15 2.62
CA ALA A 151 -6.71 27.84 2.76
C ALA A 151 -5.57 27.63 1.75
N THR A 152 -5.75 28.11 0.51
CA THR A 152 -4.70 28.13 -0.52
C THR A 152 -3.64 29.17 -0.22
N LYS A 153 -3.98 30.30 0.40
CA LYS A 153 -3.00 31.27 0.91
C LYS A 153 -2.29 30.79 2.19
N PHE A 154 -2.90 29.97 3.03
CA PHE A 154 -2.22 29.27 4.12
C PHE A 154 -1.23 28.25 3.57
N ALA A 155 -1.64 27.47 2.56
CA ALA A 155 -0.74 26.61 1.81
C ALA A 155 0.35 27.41 1.08
N ALA A 156 0.06 28.62 0.57
CA ALA A 156 1.01 29.46 -0.15
C ALA A 156 1.93 30.30 0.76
N ASP A 157 1.48 30.77 1.92
CA ASP A 157 2.28 31.46 2.93
C ASP A 157 3.17 30.44 3.68
N ALA A 158 2.69 29.20 3.85
CA ALA A 158 3.54 28.04 4.17
C ALA A 158 4.54 27.70 3.03
N THR A 159 4.39 28.26 1.82
CA THR A 159 5.36 28.13 0.71
C THR A 159 6.24 29.37 0.50
N GLY A 160 6.03 30.48 1.22
CA GLY A 160 6.83 31.71 1.07
C GLY A 160 8.08 31.78 1.96
N GLY A 161 8.06 31.10 3.11
CA GLY A 161 9.19 30.98 4.04
C GLY A 161 9.33 29.59 4.66
N GLU A 162 8.22 28.84 4.73
CA GLU A 162 8.19 27.47 5.20
C GLU A 162 8.39 26.43 4.09
N LEU A 163 8.48 26.77 2.80
CA LEU A 163 8.92 25.80 1.78
C LEU A 163 10.34 25.33 2.08
N VAL A 164 11.18 26.18 2.67
CA VAL A 164 12.50 25.76 3.18
C VAL A 164 12.36 24.91 4.43
N GLY A 165 11.32 25.10 5.26
CA GLY A 165 11.04 24.31 6.46
C GLY A 165 10.41 22.95 6.16
N ALA A 166 9.32 22.90 5.39
CA ALA A 166 8.68 21.72 4.84
C ALA A 166 9.58 20.98 3.85
N ALA A 167 10.32 21.67 2.97
CA ALA A 167 11.35 21.00 2.19
C ALA A 167 12.47 20.49 3.11
N LYS A 168 12.97 21.22 4.12
CA LYS A 168 13.94 20.65 5.09
C LYS A 168 13.38 19.51 5.93
N ALA A 169 12.07 19.46 6.18
CA ALA A 169 11.42 18.43 6.98
C ALA A 169 11.08 17.18 6.16
N ILE A 170 10.74 17.33 4.87
CA ILE A 170 10.52 16.22 3.94
C ILE A 170 11.83 15.82 3.21
N THR A 171 12.87 16.67 3.22
CA THR A 171 14.19 16.34 2.65
C THR A 171 14.77 15.07 3.27
N PRO A 172 14.70 14.80 4.58
CA PRO A 172 15.08 13.51 5.15
C PRO A 172 14.31 12.33 4.55
N PHE A 173 12.99 12.45 4.35
CA PHE A 173 12.18 11.43 3.69
C PHE A 173 12.59 11.21 2.22
N PHE A 174 12.71 12.29 1.44
CA PHE A 174 13.15 12.20 0.05
C PHE A 174 14.63 11.82 -0.10
N SER A 175 15.48 12.16 0.87
CA SER A 175 16.89 11.77 0.93
C SER A 175 17.05 10.33 1.39
N PHE A 176 16.15 9.80 2.22
CA PHE A 176 16.03 8.38 2.51
C PHE A 176 15.65 7.63 1.23
N LEU A 177 14.56 8.07 0.58
CA LEU A 177 14.08 7.49 -0.68
C LEU A 177 15.12 7.56 -1.82
N ASN A 178 15.98 8.57 -1.83
CA ASN A 178 17.00 8.76 -2.87
C ASN A 178 18.37 8.16 -2.52
N GLY A 179 18.84 8.37 -1.29
CA GLY A 179 20.19 8.05 -0.83
C GLY A 179 20.37 6.60 -0.42
N ALA A 180 19.32 5.93 0.06
CA ALA A 180 19.39 4.52 0.40
C ALA A 180 18.98 3.61 -0.78
N LEU A 181 18.25 4.10 -1.80
CA LEU A 181 17.19 3.24 -2.38
C LEU A 181 16.87 3.31 -3.89
N GLY A 182 17.52 4.14 -4.71
CA GLY A 182 17.29 4.28 -6.18
C GLY A 182 16.06 3.54 -6.76
N ILE A 183 14.96 4.26 -7.02
CA ILE A 183 13.56 3.77 -7.22
C ILE A 183 13.38 2.33 -7.73
N ASN A 184 14.14 1.92 -8.75
CA ASN A 184 14.09 0.58 -9.33
C ASN A 184 14.34 -0.57 -8.32
N ASN A 185 14.99 -0.31 -7.19
CA ASN A 185 15.31 -1.34 -6.20
C ASN A 185 14.22 -1.53 -5.13
N LEU A 186 13.30 -0.57 -5.02
CA LEU A 186 12.27 -0.50 -3.97
C LEU A 186 10.85 -0.76 -4.46
N ALA A 187 10.59 -0.39 -5.70
CA ALA A 187 9.25 -0.33 -6.17
C ALA A 187 8.75 -1.76 -6.39
N THR A 188 7.71 -2.15 -5.66
CA THR A 188 6.90 -3.33 -5.99
C THR A 188 6.46 -3.24 -7.45
N THR A 189 6.05 -2.04 -7.87
CA THR A 189 5.80 -1.72 -9.27
C THR A 189 6.37 -0.36 -9.65
N TYR A 190 7.04 -0.30 -10.80
CA TYR A 190 7.61 0.93 -11.34
C TYR A 190 7.27 1.09 -12.82
N THR A 191 6.66 2.21 -13.17
CA THR A 191 6.45 2.59 -14.55
C THR A 191 7.04 3.95 -14.85
N ILE A 192 7.72 4.06 -15.99
CA ILE A 192 8.24 5.33 -16.47
C ILE A 192 8.01 5.44 -17.98
N SER A 193 7.51 6.59 -18.41
CA SER A 193 7.43 6.92 -19.84
C SER A 193 7.96 8.30 -20.09
N SER A 194 8.47 8.50 -21.29
CA SER A 194 8.85 9.82 -21.78
C SER A 194 8.66 9.88 -23.28
N ALA A 195 8.34 11.06 -23.78
CA ALA A 195 8.19 11.31 -25.20
C ALA A 195 8.81 12.66 -25.54
N SER A 196 9.64 12.71 -26.57
CA SER A 196 10.24 13.95 -27.05
C SER A 196 10.01 14.08 -28.55
N SER A 197 9.15 15.03 -28.92
CA SER A 197 8.95 15.47 -30.30
C SER A 197 9.62 16.83 -30.54
N LYS A 198 10.74 17.13 -29.88
CA LYS A 198 11.51 18.35 -30.15
C LYS A 198 12.31 18.16 -31.43
N THR A 199 12.11 19.03 -32.40
CA THR A 199 12.79 18.97 -33.69
C THR A 199 13.77 20.14 -33.82
N ARG A 200 14.80 19.99 -34.65
CA ARG A 200 15.83 21.04 -34.83
C ARG A 200 15.22 22.34 -35.36
N ASP A 201 14.18 22.22 -36.17
CA ASP A 201 13.46 23.32 -36.80
C ASP A 201 12.27 23.85 -35.96
N GLY A 202 12.06 23.34 -34.74
CA GLY A 202 10.95 23.76 -33.87
C GLY A 202 9.56 23.35 -34.39
N ASN A 203 9.52 22.42 -35.34
CA ASN A 203 8.30 21.90 -35.97
C ASN A 203 7.78 20.62 -35.30
N GLY A 204 8.25 20.30 -34.10
CA GLY A 204 7.64 19.32 -33.22
C GLY A 204 6.16 19.58 -33.05
N LYS A 205 5.31 18.59 -33.36
CA LYS A 205 3.85 18.78 -33.32
C LYS A 205 3.24 18.24 -32.05
N PHE A 206 3.62 17.03 -31.66
CA PHE A 206 2.91 16.29 -30.63
C PHE A 206 3.82 15.31 -29.89
N ALA A 207 3.81 15.39 -28.56
CA ALA A 207 4.37 14.37 -27.69
C ALA A 207 3.32 13.87 -26.71
N PHE A 208 3.26 12.55 -26.52
CA PHE A 208 2.44 11.91 -25.48
C PHE A 208 3.30 10.96 -24.67
N ALA A 209 3.30 11.13 -23.35
CA ALA A 209 3.92 10.23 -22.40
C ALA A 209 2.86 9.79 -21.40
N GLY A 210 2.68 8.49 -21.23
CA GLY A 210 1.78 8.00 -20.19
C GLY A 210 2.18 6.68 -19.59
N THR A 211 1.82 6.50 -18.33
CA THR A 211 2.03 5.27 -17.60
C THR A 211 0.77 4.84 -16.87
N VAL A 212 0.58 3.53 -16.79
CA VAL A 212 -0.46 2.94 -15.98
C VAL A 212 0.19 1.83 -15.17
N ASP A 213 -0.03 1.89 -13.87
CA ASP A 213 0.47 0.93 -12.92
C ASP A 213 -0.70 0.46 -12.05
N ILE A 214 -1.09 -0.79 -12.18
CA ILE A 214 -2.20 -1.37 -11.42
C ILE A 214 -1.71 -2.66 -10.77
N ILE A 215 -1.79 -2.72 -9.46
CA ILE A 215 -1.46 -3.92 -8.70
C ILE A 215 -2.66 -4.37 -7.86
N HIS A 216 -2.88 -5.68 -7.84
CA HIS A 216 -3.80 -6.33 -6.92
C HIS A 216 -3.04 -7.34 -6.06
N ILE A 217 -3.11 -7.20 -4.74
CA ILE A 217 -2.44 -8.04 -3.76
C ILE A 217 -3.48 -8.67 -2.83
N GLY A 218 -3.67 -9.97 -2.95
CA GLY A 218 -4.34 -10.81 -1.95
C GLY A 218 -3.31 -11.42 -1.00
N ASN A 219 -3.51 -11.33 0.30
CA ASN A 219 -2.59 -11.86 1.30
C ASN A 219 -3.38 -12.39 2.50
N HIS A 220 -3.49 -13.70 2.63
CA HIS A 220 -4.40 -14.35 3.56
C HIS A 220 -3.68 -15.36 4.45
N ALA A 221 -3.81 -15.20 5.77
CA ALA A 221 -3.33 -16.14 6.76
C ALA A 221 -4.50 -16.67 7.60
N THR A 222 -4.66 -17.99 7.68
CA THR A 222 -5.71 -18.62 8.48
C THR A 222 -5.14 -19.73 9.35
N SER A 223 -5.35 -19.64 10.66
CA SER A 223 -5.00 -20.68 11.63
C SER A 223 -6.20 -21.10 12.45
N PHE A 224 -6.42 -22.41 12.59
CA PHE A 224 -7.54 -22.87 13.40
C PHE A 224 -7.37 -24.26 14.00
N ILE A 225 -8.19 -24.52 15.01
CA ILE A 225 -8.45 -25.87 15.52
C ILE A 225 -9.93 -26.15 15.23
N ASP A 226 -10.17 -27.14 14.38
CA ASP A 226 -11.48 -27.42 13.77
C ASP A 226 -12.44 -28.18 14.71
N GLU A 227 -13.65 -28.38 14.23
CA GLU A 227 -14.79 -28.90 14.97
C GLU A 227 -14.48 -30.22 15.68
N GLY A 228 -14.79 -30.27 16.97
CA GLY A 228 -14.67 -31.48 17.80
C GLY A 228 -13.24 -31.94 18.08
N ALA A 229 -12.20 -31.22 17.64
CA ALA A 229 -10.83 -31.59 17.96
C ALA A 229 -10.55 -31.49 19.48
N HIS A 230 -9.68 -32.35 19.98
CA HIS A 230 -9.22 -32.37 21.37
C HIS A 230 -7.73 -32.08 21.45
N VAL A 231 -7.37 -30.93 21.99
CA VAL A 231 -5.98 -30.46 22.06
C VAL A 231 -5.58 -30.24 23.52
N THR A 232 -4.54 -30.95 23.96
CA THR A 232 -4.02 -30.89 25.33
C THR A 232 -2.54 -30.55 25.34
N ALA A 233 -2.15 -29.55 26.14
CA ALA A 233 -0.77 -29.16 26.42
C ALA A 233 -0.47 -29.24 27.94
N ASN A 234 0.37 -30.20 28.35
CA ASN A 234 0.64 -30.55 29.77
C ASN A 234 1.96 -29.97 30.33
N ASN A 235 2.03 -29.63 31.63
CA ASN A 235 3.23 -29.17 32.39
C ASN A 235 3.73 -27.72 32.17
N GLY A 236 2.85 -26.72 32.30
CA GLY A 236 3.13 -25.31 32.04
C GLY A 236 3.10 -24.81 30.57
N PRO A 237 2.79 -25.60 29.51
CA PRO A 237 2.72 -25.06 28.15
C PRO A 237 1.38 -24.43 27.80
N SER A 238 1.44 -23.56 26.80
CA SER A 238 0.30 -22.92 26.16
C SER A 238 -0.21 -23.67 24.93
N VAL A 239 -1.45 -23.39 24.57
CA VAL A 239 -2.00 -23.65 23.23
C VAL A 239 -2.09 -22.31 22.50
N THR A 240 -1.47 -22.19 21.34
CA THR A 240 -1.44 -20.94 20.55
C THR A 240 -1.98 -21.20 19.15
N VAL A 241 -2.94 -20.37 18.74
CA VAL A 241 -3.47 -20.30 17.37
C VAL A 241 -3.24 -18.88 16.86
N ASP A 242 -2.34 -18.73 15.90
CA ASP A 242 -1.80 -17.42 15.50
C ASP A 242 -1.77 -17.23 13.99
N SER A 243 -2.28 -16.11 13.51
CA SER A 243 -2.32 -15.78 12.09
C SER A 243 -1.78 -14.38 11.85
N VAL A 244 -0.83 -14.24 10.94
CA VAL A 244 -0.23 -12.95 10.59
C VAL A 244 -0.29 -12.74 9.08
N ALA A 245 -0.88 -11.64 8.65
CA ALA A 245 -0.89 -11.24 7.23
C ALA A 245 -0.30 -9.84 7.08
N SER A 246 0.86 -9.73 6.42
CA SER A 246 1.54 -8.45 6.21
C SER A 246 1.79 -8.14 4.73
N VAL A 247 1.50 -6.90 4.35
CA VAL A 247 1.76 -6.37 3.00
C VAL A 247 2.56 -5.08 3.11
N GLU A 248 3.69 -5.03 2.43
CA GLU A 248 4.49 -3.82 2.24
C GLU A 248 4.66 -3.60 0.73
N ALA A 249 4.15 -2.47 0.22
CA ALA A 249 4.12 -2.21 -1.22
C ALA A 249 4.40 -0.75 -1.56
N ILE A 250 5.21 -0.55 -2.61
CA ILE A 250 5.44 0.76 -3.22
C ILE A 250 5.12 0.70 -4.70
N ASN A 251 4.15 1.51 -5.13
CA ASN A 251 3.74 1.64 -6.51
C ASN A 251 4.14 3.02 -7.03
N VAL A 252 4.86 3.07 -8.14
CA VAL A 252 5.38 4.33 -8.70
C VAL A 252 5.07 4.44 -10.18
N ALA A 253 4.37 5.51 -10.56
CA ALA A 253 4.02 5.83 -11.94
C ALA A 253 4.59 7.19 -12.39
N GLY A 254 5.42 7.17 -13.43
CA GLY A 254 5.86 8.37 -14.13
C GLY A 254 6.90 9.21 -13.40
N MET A 255 7.59 8.67 -12.40
CA MET A 255 8.64 9.38 -11.65
C MET A 255 10.02 8.88 -12.05
N GLY A 256 10.97 9.78 -12.33
CA GLY A 256 12.36 9.38 -12.62
C GLY A 256 13.23 9.24 -11.36
N SER A 257 12.87 9.95 -10.29
CA SER A 257 13.50 9.89 -8.97
C SER A 257 12.55 10.49 -7.93
N PHE A 258 12.69 10.19 -6.64
CA PHE A 258 11.88 10.88 -5.63
C PHE A 258 12.28 12.35 -5.51
N ILE A 259 13.52 12.71 -5.86
CA ILE A 259 13.97 14.11 -5.98
C ILE A 259 13.28 14.82 -7.16
N SER A 260 12.78 14.11 -8.17
CA SER A 260 12.01 14.75 -9.25
C SER A 260 10.69 15.33 -8.78
N LEU A 261 10.19 14.93 -7.61
CA LEU A 261 9.03 15.56 -6.98
C LEU A 261 9.33 16.99 -6.51
N LEU A 262 10.58 17.25 -6.08
CA LEU A 262 11.01 18.53 -5.54
C LEU A 262 11.62 19.47 -6.60
N THR A 263 11.90 18.96 -7.79
CA THR A 263 12.60 19.70 -8.84
C THR A 263 11.73 19.79 -10.09
N SER A 264 11.47 21.01 -10.56
CA SER A 264 10.70 21.28 -11.79
C SER A 264 11.32 20.70 -13.08
N LYS A 265 12.50 20.10 -12.99
CA LYS A 265 13.27 19.53 -14.11
C LYS A 265 13.17 18.01 -14.20
N GLY A 266 12.45 17.35 -13.30
CA GLY A 266 12.64 15.92 -13.06
C GLY A 266 11.54 14.98 -13.55
N ALA A 267 10.34 15.44 -13.91
CA ALA A 267 9.26 14.55 -14.34
C ALA A 267 9.53 13.98 -15.74
N PRO A 268 9.71 12.65 -15.89
CA PRO A 268 9.52 11.98 -17.18
C PRO A 268 8.16 12.38 -17.75
N GLY A 269 8.12 12.83 -18.98
CA GLY A 269 6.93 13.46 -19.52
C GLY A 269 7.00 13.73 -21.02
N ALA A 270 5.98 14.41 -21.51
CA ALA A 270 5.88 14.77 -22.92
C ALA A 270 6.53 16.12 -23.21
N GLY A 271 7.64 16.11 -23.96
CA GLY A 271 8.34 17.27 -24.47
C GLY A 271 8.02 17.55 -25.94
N SER A 272 7.47 18.71 -26.28
CA SER A 272 7.12 19.06 -27.68
C SER A 272 7.35 20.53 -28.02
N ASP A 273 7.69 20.85 -29.27
CA ASP A 273 7.59 22.23 -29.79
C ASP A 273 6.13 22.62 -30.13
N GLY A 274 5.21 21.68 -30.01
CA GLY A 274 3.78 21.84 -30.24
C GLY A 274 2.99 21.56 -28.97
N ILE A 275 2.29 20.43 -28.96
CA ILE A 275 1.44 19.96 -27.86
C ILE A 275 2.15 18.83 -27.10
N GLY A 276 2.16 18.91 -25.76
CA GLY A 276 2.67 17.86 -24.89
C GLY A 276 1.59 17.37 -23.93
N LEU A 277 1.35 16.06 -23.89
CA LEU A 277 0.39 15.43 -22.99
C LEU A 277 1.10 14.38 -22.12
N GLY A 278 1.13 14.62 -20.81
CA GLY A 278 1.59 13.67 -19.79
C GLY A 278 0.40 13.08 -19.05
N ALA A 279 0.27 11.76 -18.93
CA ALA A 279 -0.82 11.14 -18.19
C ALA A 279 -0.39 9.87 -17.46
N ASN A 280 -0.36 9.91 -16.12
CA ASN A 280 0.11 8.78 -15.32
C ASN A 280 -0.94 8.37 -14.28
N LEU A 281 -1.15 7.07 -14.13
CA LEU A 281 -2.07 6.45 -13.18
C LEU A 281 -1.32 5.38 -12.39
N SER A 282 -1.42 5.42 -11.07
CA SER A 282 -1.03 4.30 -10.20
C SER A 282 -2.21 3.89 -9.32
N ALA A 283 -2.48 2.60 -9.22
CA ALA A 283 -3.55 2.04 -8.42
C ALA A 283 -3.11 0.78 -7.67
N GLY A 284 -3.24 0.80 -6.34
CA GLY A 284 -3.02 -0.35 -5.47
C GLY A 284 -4.33 -0.91 -4.91
N ILE A 285 -4.61 -2.18 -5.18
CA ILE A 285 -5.76 -2.91 -4.64
C ILE A 285 -5.21 -3.96 -3.68
N TYR A 286 -5.61 -3.90 -2.42
CA TYR A 286 -5.07 -4.73 -1.34
C TYR A 286 -6.21 -5.46 -0.63
N ASP A 287 -6.12 -6.78 -0.56
CA ASP A 287 -6.99 -7.64 0.24
C ASP A 287 -6.11 -8.43 1.21
N ASN A 288 -6.04 -7.98 2.46
CA ASN A 288 -5.17 -8.54 3.47
C ASN A 288 -6.02 -9.07 4.63
N SER A 289 -5.88 -10.36 4.98
CA SER A 289 -6.68 -10.93 6.06
C SER A 289 -5.91 -11.93 6.91
N ALA A 290 -6.04 -11.81 8.23
CA ALA A 290 -5.61 -12.80 9.21
C ALA A 290 -6.81 -13.31 10.02
N LYS A 291 -6.97 -14.63 10.10
CA LYS A 291 -8.09 -15.28 10.82
C LYS A 291 -7.57 -16.39 11.72
N SER A 292 -7.73 -16.22 13.03
CA SER A 292 -7.40 -17.25 14.02
C SER A 292 -8.62 -17.67 14.81
N TYR A 293 -8.88 -18.96 14.93
CA TYR A 293 -10.05 -19.39 15.68
C TYR A 293 -10.00 -20.80 16.27
N LEU A 294 -10.84 -20.97 17.30
CA LEU A 294 -11.21 -22.27 17.86
C LEU A 294 -12.66 -22.56 17.45
N ALA A 295 -12.87 -23.59 16.65
CA ALA A 295 -14.16 -23.89 16.03
C ALA A 295 -15.18 -24.47 17.03
N ALA A 296 -16.39 -24.74 16.54
CA ALA A 296 -17.47 -25.31 17.33
C ALA A 296 -17.09 -26.65 17.98
N GLY A 297 -17.52 -26.89 19.22
CA GLY A 297 -17.35 -28.17 19.91
C GLY A 297 -15.91 -28.60 20.19
N VAL A 298 -14.89 -27.80 19.86
CA VAL A 298 -13.49 -28.09 20.18
C VAL A 298 -13.28 -28.17 21.69
N ASN A 299 -12.37 -29.04 22.13
CA ASN A 299 -11.95 -29.15 23.53
C ASN A 299 -10.44 -28.86 23.64
N VAL A 300 -10.11 -27.66 24.13
CA VAL A 300 -8.73 -27.21 24.34
C VAL A 300 -8.44 -27.16 25.83
N THR A 301 -7.38 -27.86 26.26
CA THR A 301 -6.87 -27.83 27.63
C THR A 301 -5.39 -27.45 27.62
N ALA A 302 -5.05 -26.33 28.25
CA ALA A 302 -3.67 -25.92 28.49
C ALA A 302 -3.42 -25.85 30.00
N SER A 303 -2.24 -26.26 30.45
CA SER A 303 -1.79 -25.92 31.81
C SER A 303 -1.33 -24.46 31.95
N GLY A 304 -0.85 -23.85 30.87
CA GLY A 304 -0.59 -22.42 30.78
C GLY A 304 -1.70 -21.67 30.04
N ASP A 305 -1.33 -20.71 29.21
CA ASP A 305 -2.27 -19.86 28.49
C ASP A 305 -2.91 -20.55 27.26
N VAL A 306 -4.10 -20.10 26.89
CA VAL A 306 -4.67 -20.32 25.54
C VAL A 306 -4.69 -18.99 24.81
N ASN A 307 -3.96 -18.92 23.69
CA ASN A 307 -3.81 -17.70 22.90
C ASN A 307 -4.43 -17.88 21.51
N VAL A 308 -5.33 -16.98 21.12
CA VAL A 308 -5.90 -16.90 19.78
C VAL A 308 -5.63 -15.50 19.23
N THR A 309 -4.70 -15.39 18.30
CA THR A 309 -4.18 -14.09 17.82
C THR A 309 -4.32 -13.96 16.32
N ALA A 310 -4.85 -12.85 15.84
CA ALA A 310 -4.87 -12.48 14.43
C ALA A 310 -4.27 -11.09 14.25
N GLY A 311 -3.24 -10.97 13.41
CA GLY A 311 -2.54 -9.73 13.14
C GLY A 311 -2.53 -9.40 11.65
N THR A 312 -2.95 -8.20 11.29
CA THR A 312 -2.74 -7.68 9.94
C THR A 312 -1.90 -6.41 9.94
N LYS A 313 -1.04 -6.26 8.94
CA LYS A 313 -0.25 -5.06 8.68
C LYS A 313 -0.31 -4.70 7.19
N ILE A 314 -0.60 -3.46 6.85
CA ILE A 314 -0.43 -2.93 5.50
C ILE A 314 0.40 -1.65 5.57
N VAL A 315 1.46 -1.58 4.77
CA VAL A 315 2.15 -0.35 4.42
C VAL A 315 2.09 -0.20 2.90
N SER A 316 1.41 0.84 2.44
CA SER A 316 1.29 1.14 1.01
C SER A 316 1.79 2.55 0.73
N VAL A 317 2.66 2.70 -0.27
CA VAL A 317 3.03 4.00 -0.83
C VAL A 317 2.70 3.98 -2.31
N THR A 318 1.74 4.79 -2.74
CA THR A 318 1.40 4.94 -4.14
C THR A 318 1.78 6.35 -4.58
N ALA A 319 2.66 6.46 -5.57
CA ALA A 319 3.15 7.72 -6.06
C ALA A 319 3.01 7.82 -7.58
N ALA A 320 2.38 8.88 -8.06
CA ALA A 320 2.26 9.18 -9.48
C ALA A 320 2.70 10.61 -9.76
N GLN A 321 3.45 10.81 -10.84
CA GLN A 321 3.85 12.14 -11.31
C GLN A 321 3.72 12.20 -12.83
N ALA A 322 3.02 13.19 -13.37
CA ALA A 322 2.96 13.45 -14.81
C ALA A 322 3.64 14.78 -15.17
N GLY A 323 4.37 14.78 -16.29
CA GLY A 323 5.04 15.95 -16.82
C GLY A 323 4.59 16.28 -18.24
N ALA A 324 4.35 17.56 -18.51
CA ALA A 324 4.19 18.08 -19.87
C ALA A 324 4.99 19.39 -20.04
N SER A 325 5.88 19.39 -21.03
CA SER A 325 6.68 20.56 -21.42
C SER A 325 6.46 20.84 -22.90
N ALA A 326 5.67 21.84 -23.22
CA ALA A 326 5.31 22.14 -24.60
C ALA A 326 5.36 23.63 -24.92
N ALA A 327 5.78 23.98 -26.15
CA ALA A 327 5.86 25.39 -26.54
C ALA A 327 4.48 26.03 -26.81
N LYS A 328 3.46 25.23 -27.14
CA LYS A 328 2.08 25.72 -27.37
C LYS A 328 1.13 25.39 -26.23
N PHE A 329 0.98 24.10 -25.90
CA PHE A 329 0.04 23.63 -24.88
C PHE A 329 0.53 22.37 -24.18
N GLY A 330 0.56 22.41 -22.85
CA GLY A 330 0.96 21.28 -22.00
C GLY A 330 -0.17 20.84 -21.08
N LEU A 331 -0.52 19.55 -21.08
CA LEU A 331 -1.45 18.96 -20.12
C LEU A 331 -0.76 17.83 -19.35
N ALA A 332 -0.75 17.92 -18.03
CA ALA A 332 -0.28 16.86 -17.14
C ALA A 332 -1.47 16.33 -16.32
N LEU A 333 -1.71 15.03 -16.37
CA LEU A 333 -2.78 14.34 -15.65
C LEU A 333 -2.18 13.26 -14.76
N THR A 334 -2.53 13.28 -13.48
CA THR A 334 -2.03 12.30 -12.51
C THR A 334 -3.17 11.70 -11.70
N GLY A 335 -3.17 10.38 -11.60
CA GLY A 335 -4.11 9.60 -10.77
C GLY A 335 -3.36 8.72 -9.78
N ALA A 336 -3.77 8.75 -8.51
CA ALA A 336 -3.35 7.79 -7.48
C ALA A 336 -4.60 7.20 -6.81
N LEU A 337 -4.68 5.88 -6.70
CA LEU A 337 -5.82 5.19 -6.08
C LEU A 337 -5.34 4.05 -5.19
N ASN A 338 -5.73 4.03 -3.91
CA ASN A 338 -5.69 2.79 -3.13
C ASN A 338 -7.09 2.30 -2.79
N VAL A 339 -7.31 1.00 -2.95
CA VAL A 339 -8.49 0.29 -2.47
C VAL A 339 -8.02 -0.81 -1.54
N ILE A 340 -8.35 -0.71 -0.26
CA ILE A 340 -7.80 -1.57 0.78
C ILE A 340 -8.91 -2.24 1.55
N THR A 341 -8.87 -3.57 1.60
CA THR A 341 -9.62 -4.40 2.54
C THR A 341 -8.62 -5.03 3.50
N ASN A 342 -8.75 -4.73 4.80
CA ASN A 342 -7.87 -5.25 5.84
C ASN A 342 -8.73 -5.92 6.92
N GLN A 343 -8.42 -7.16 7.29
CA GLN A 343 -9.25 -7.91 8.23
C GLN A 343 -8.43 -8.74 9.21
N ALA A 344 -8.51 -8.43 10.50
CA ALA A 344 -7.99 -9.28 11.57
C ALA A 344 -9.15 -9.82 12.42
N ILE A 345 -9.33 -11.13 12.47
CA ILE A 345 -10.39 -11.76 13.26
C ILE A 345 -9.80 -12.87 14.12
N ALA A 346 -9.94 -12.72 15.45
CA ALA A 346 -9.62 -13.74 16.44
C ALA A 346 -10.91 -14.15 17.16
N TYR A 347 -11.27 -15.42 17.19
CA TYR A 347 -12.47 -15.83 17.95
C TYR A 347 -12.42 -17.23 18.52
N ILE A 348 -13.25 -17.46 19.53
CA ILE A 348 -13.55 -18.78 20.07
C ILE A 348 -15.05 -18.99 19.88
N ASP A 349 -15.44 -20.08 19.21
CA ASP A 349 -16.84 -20.38 18.96
C ASP A 349 -17.63 -20.54 20.28
N SER A 350 -18.92 -20.16 20.24
CA SER A 350 -19.82 -20.24 21.40
C SER A 350 -19.99 -21.64 21.99
N THR A 351 -19.66 -22.70 21.26
CA THR A 351 -19.75 -24.11 21.69
C THR A 351 -18.40 -24.74 22.05
N ALA A 352 -17.30 -24.00 21.92
CA ALA A 352 -15.97 -24.47 22.30
C ALA A 352 -15.84 -24.64 23.82
N THR A 353 -15.13 -25.68 24.25
CA THR A 353 -14.69 -25.86 25.64
C THR A 353 -13.20 -25.55 25.73
N VAL A 354 -12.85 -24.49 26.43
CA VAL A 354 -11.47 -23.99 26.55
C VAL A 354 -11.12 -23.87 28.02
N THR A 355 -10.07 -24.57 28.45
CA THR A 355 -9.60 -24.56 29.83
C THR A 355 -8.14 -24.17 29.88
N ALA A 356 -7.82 -23.03 30.51
CA ALA A 356 -6.48 -22.63 30.92
C ALA A 356 -6.35 -22.87 32.43
N ASN A 357 -5.62 -23.93 32.81
CA ASN A 357 -5.44 -24.35 34.20
C ASN A 357 -4.39 -23.50 34.93
N ASP A 358 -3.99 -23.91 36.13
CA ASP A 358 -2.98 -23.25 36.98
C ASP A 358 -3.21 -21.75 37.16
N GLN A 359 -2.34 -20.89 36.61
CA GLN A 359 -2.51 -19.42 36.56
C GLN A 359 -2.69 -18.93 35.11
N GLY A 360 -3.05 -19.84 34.20
CA GLY A 360 -3.18 -19.62 32.77
C GLY A 360 -4.34 -18.69 32.42
N ASN A 361 -4.12 -17.88 31.40
CA ASN A 361 -5.06 -16.93 30.84
C ASN A 361 -5.66 -17.47 29.54
N VAL A 362 -6.81 -16.93 29.16
CA VAL A 362 -7.36 -17.08 27.81
C VAL A 362 -7.28 -15.71 27.13
N ASN A 363 -6.45 -15.61 26.10
CA ASN A 363 -6.17 -14.36 25.40
C ASN A 363 -6.68 -14.44 23.95
N LEU A 364 -7.59 -13.54 23.59
CA LEU A 364 -8.06 -13.34 22.22
C LEU A 364 -7.62 -11.96 21.77
N THR A 365 -6.76 -11.90 20.75
CA THR A 365 -6.22 -10.62 20.27
C THR A 365 -6.39 -10.50 18.76
N ALA A 366 -7.05 -9.44 18.32
CA ALA A 366 -7.07 -9.06 16.91
C ALA A 366 -6.41 -7.67 16.77
N ASN A 367 -5.38 -7.56 15.95
CA ASN A 367 -4.68 -6.31 15.70
C ASN A 367 -4.66 -6.02 14.20
N SER A 368 -4.98 -4.79 13.82
CA SER A 368 -4.83 -4.30 12.45
C SER A 368 -4.03 -3.01 12.48
N ASP A 369 -2.98 -2.96 11.67
CA ASP A 369 -2.16 -1.78 11.41
C ASP A 369 -2.22 -1.46 9.92
N LEU A 370 -2.60 -0.23 9.59
CA LEU A 370 -2.71 0.26 8.22
C LEU A 370 -2.02 1.62 8.11
N THR A 371 -1.00 1.69 7.26
CA THR A 371 -0.38 2.93 6.81
C THR A 371 -0.49 3.02 5.29
N SER A 372 -1.10 4.08 4.78
CA SER A 372 -1.21 4.33 3.33
C SER A 372 -0.83 5.77 3.01
N VAL A 373 0.06 5.93 2.04
CA VAL A 373 0.58 7.22 1.58
C VAL A 373 0.37 7.34 0.08
N ASP A 374 -0.41 8.34 -0.31
CA ASP A 374 -0.69 8.70 -1.69
C ASP A 374 -0.05 10.02 -2.08
N LEU A 375 0.69 9.99 -3.17
CA LEU A 375 1.44 11.11 -3.70
C LEU A 375 1.07 11.34 -5.16
N GLY A 376 0.43 12.46 -5.48
CA GLY A 376 0.06 12.82 -6.84
C GLY A 376 0.62 14.18 -7.24
N PHE A 377 1.35 14.23 -8.35
CA PHE A 377 1.92 15.47 -8.85
C PHE A 377 1.67 15.62 -10.35
N ALA A 378 1.08 16.74 -10.77
CA ALA A 378 1.00 17.09 -12.18
C ALA A 378 1.83 18.35 -12.38
N LEU A 379 2.84 18.28 -13.25
CA LEU A 379 3.70 19.40 -13.59
C LEU A 379 3.51 19.74 -15.06
N SER A 380 2.75 20.79 -15.32
CA SER A 380 2.71 21.41 -16.64
C SER A 380 3.56 22.67 -16.61
N SER A 381 4.66 22.68 -17.35
CA SER A 381 5.47 23.88 -17.51
C SER A 381 5.44 24.30 -18.96
N SER A 382 5.08 25.56 -19.20
CA SER A 382 5.53 26.21 -20.41
C SER A 382 6.98 26.61 -20.15
N LEU A 383 7.92 25.76 -20.57
CA LEU A 383 9.32 26.15 -20.59
C LEU A 383 9.43 27.26 -21.62
N GLY A 384 9.30 28.49 -21.15
CA GLY A 384 9.81 29.68 -21.81
C GLY A 384 11.30 29.49 -22.01
N SER A 385 11.68 28.82 -23.09
CA SER A 385 13.01 28.97 -23.65
C SER A 385 13.17 30.47 -23.87
N THR A 386 14.15 31.03 -23.18
CA THR A 386 14.69 32.37 -23.38
C THR A 386 14.52 32.88 -24.81
N PRO A 387 14.17 34.16 -24.99
CA PRO A 387 13.77 34.74 -26.28
C PRO A 387 14.89 34.56 -27.31
N MET A 388 14.69 33.68 -28.28
CA MET A 388 15.57 33.62 -29.45
C MET A 388 15.07 34.63 -30.48
N GLY A 389 15.71 35.81 -30.48
CA GLY A 389 15.68 36.75 -31.59
C GLY A 389 14.83 37.99 -31.35
N ALA A 390 15.49 39.14 -31.22
CA ALA A 390 14.87 40.44 -31.34
C ALA A 390 14.24 40.58 -32.74
N GLY A 391 12.91 40.48 -32.83
CA GLY A 391 12.15 40.87 -34.01
C GLY A 391 11.15 39.82 -34.49
N GLY A 392 9.98 39.76 -33.86
CA GLY A 392 8.83 39.06 -34.44
C GLY A 392 7.86 38.47 -33.43
N LEU A 393 6.86 39.27 -33.05
CA LEU A 393 5.55 38.86 -32.55
C LEU A 393 5.55 38.05 -31.23
N GLU A 394 5.66 38.78 -30.12
CA GLU A 394 4.95 38.45 -28.89
C GLU A 394 3.45 38.28 -29.20
N THR A 395 2.87 37.12 -28.90
CA THR A 395 1.49 36.93 -28.38
C THR A 395 1.05 35.48 -28.57
N ALA A 396 1.35 34.64 -27.60
CA ALA A 396 0.42 33.61 -27.16
C ALA A 396 0.81 33.26 -25.73
N ALA A 397 -0.04 33.65 -24.78
CA ALA A 397 0.05 33.17 -23.41
C ALA A 397 0.05 31.64 -23.47
N GLN A 398 1.16 31.04 -23.05
CA GLN A 398 1.31 29.60 -23.03
C GLN A 398 0.44 29.06 -21.89
N ALA A 399 -0.49 28.16 -22.19
CA ALA A 399 -1.35 27.54 -21.19
C ALA A 399 -0.80 26.15 -20.85
N GLY A 400 -0.46 25.96 -19.58
CA GLY A 400 -0.19 24.65 -18.99
C GLY A 400 -1.27 24.34 -17.95
N VAL A 401 -1.81 23.12 -17.98
CA VAL A 401 -2.76 22.64 -16.97
C VAL A 401 -2.19 21.37 -16.35
N GLY A 402 -2.05 21.35 -15.02
CA GLY A 402 -1.83 20.14 -14.25
C GLY A 402 -3.09 19.77 -13.47
N LEU A 403 -3.55 18.53 -13.61
CA LEU A 403 -4.66 17.98 -12.84
C LEU A 403 -4.19 16.74 -12.12
N THR A 404 -4.43 16.70 -10.83
CA THR A 404 -4.14 15.54 -10.00
C THR A 404 -5.41 15.11 -9.27
N ALA A 405 -5.71 13.82 -9.30
CA ALA A 405 -6.76 13.21 -8.50
C ALA A 405 -6.15 12.06 -7.68
N GLY A 406 -6.41 12.08 -6.38
CA GLY A 406 -6.04 11.01 -5.46
C GLY A 406 -7.29 10.52 -4.74
N ALA A 407 -7.48 9.22 -4.62
CA ALA A 407 -8.57 8.66 -3.85
C ALA A 407 -8.08 7.46 -3.05
N ASN A 408 -8.54 7.35 -1.81
CA ASN A 408 -8.33 6.15 -1.06
C ASN A 408 -9.66 5.62 -0.52
N VAL A 409 -9.87 4.32 -0.65
CA VAL A 409 -11.05 3.60 -0.16
C VAL A 409 -10.57 2.49 0.76
N PHE A 410 -11.02 2.50 2.01
CA PHE A 410 -10.58 1.53 3.00
C PHE A 410 -11.77 0.87 3.68
N LEU A 411 -11.66 -0.44 3.87
CA LEU A 411 -12.48 -1.23 4.76
C LEU A 411 -11.57 -2.00 5.71
N ASN A 412 -11.53 -1.58 6.97
CA ASN A 412 -10.73 -2.24 7.99
C ASN A 412 -11.65 -2.87 9.04
N THR A 413 -11.47 -4.16 9.29
CA THR A 413 -12.28 -4.93 10.23
C THR A 413 -11.39 -5.66 11.22
N THR A 414 -11.42 -5.21 12.48
CA THR A 414 -10.73 -5.86 13.58
C THR A 414 -11.74 -6.40 14.58
N LYS A 415 -11.75 -7.70 14.84
CA LYS A 415 -12.71 -8.34 15.76
C LYS A 415 -12.02 -9.38 16.64
N ALA A 416 -12.22 -9.26 17.95
CA ALA A 416 -11.90 -10.29 18.93
C ALA A 416 -13.15 -10.60 19.76
N PHE A 417 -13.59 -11.86 19.81
CA PHE A 417 -14.80 -12.22 20.56
C PHE A 417 -14.89 -13.72 20.89
N ILE A 418 -15.68 -14.04 21.91
CA ILE A 418 -16.16 -15.41 22.18
C ILE A 418 -17.63 -15.43 21.77
N GLY A 419 -17.99 -16.26 20.80
CA GLY A 419 -19.34 -16.27 20.24
C GLY A 419 -19.40 -16.86 18.84
N ASP A 420 -20.60 -16.95 18.30
CA ASP A 420 -20.84 -17.47 16.96
C ASP A 420 -20.70 -16.37 15.89
N VAL A 421 -19.88 -16.64 14.87
CA VAL A 421 -19.69 -15.77 13.70
C VAL A 421 -20.90 -15.80 12.77
N ALA A 422 -21.59 -16.95 12.68
CA ALA A 422 -22.65 -17.20 11.71
C ALA A 422 -24.05 -16.72 12.15
N HIS A 423 -24.21 -16.25 13.39
CA HIS A 423 -25.53 -15.97 14.00
C HIS A 423 -26.52 -17.16 13.86
N SER A 424 -25.99 -18.37 13.78
CA SER A 424 -26.69 -19.63 13.77
C SER A 424 -27.46 -19.78 15.09
N THR A 425 -28.78 -19.75 15.02
CA THR A 425 -29.67 -19.99 16.16
C THR A 425 -29.73 -21.47 16.59
N LYS A 426 -28.77 -22.31 16.16
CA LYS A 426 -28.84 -23.78 16.25
C LYS A 426 -28.04 -24.42 17.40
N PHE A 427 -27.45 -23.65 18.31
CA PHE A 427 -26.65 -24.26 19.38
C PHE A 427 -27.54 -24.73 20.53
N THR A 428 -27.56 -26.04 20.77
CA THR A 428 -28.31 -26.66 21.87
C THR A 428 -27.51 -26.76 23.16
N THR A 429 -26.19 -26.61 23.10
CA THR A 429 -25.29 -26.69 24.27
C THR A 429 -24.23 -25.60 24.20
N PRO A 430 -24.27 -24.59 25.10
CA PRO A 430 -23.20 -23.61 25.21
C PRO A 430 -21.87 -24.27 25.58
N GLY A 431 -20.79 -23.76 25.01
CA GLY A 431 -19.42 -24.06 25.40
C GLY A 431 -19.06 -23.39 26.72
N VAL A 432 -17.84 -23.63 27.19
CA VAL A 432 -17.31 -23.08 28.44
C VAL A 432 -15.90 -22.59 28.21
N VAL A 433 -15.64 -21.33 28.55
CA VAL A 433 -14.28 -20.79 28.64
C VAL A 433 -13.95 -20.61 30.11
N HIS A 434 -12.99 -21.42 30.59
CA HIS A 434 -12.50 -21.39 31.96
C HIS A 434 -11.02 -20.97 31.96
N ALA A 435 -10.72 -19.88 32.67
CA ALA A 435 -9.35 -19.44 32.90
C ALA A 435 -9.14 -19.30 34.41
N ASN A 436 -8.11 -19.94 34.96
CA ASN A 436 -7.76 -19.72 36.37
C ASN A 436 -7.10 -18.34 36.59
N GLY A 437 -6.49 -17.76 35.55
CA GLY A 437 -6.01 -16.39 35.50
C GLY A 437 -7.11 -15.42 35.02
N THR A 438 -6.86 -14.79 33.87
CA THR A 438 -7.74 -13.79 33.26
C THR A 438 -8.24 -14.22 31.89
N VAL A 439 -9.42 -13.72 31.50
CA VAL A 439 -9.90 -13.80 30.12
C VAL A 439 -9.74 -12.41 29.50
N ASN A 440 -8.82 -12.28 28.54
CA ASN A 440 -8.52 -11.03 27.85
C ASN A 440 -9.04 -11.10 26.42
N ILE A 441 -9.87 -10.14 26.03
CA ILE A 441 -10.38 -10.00 24.68
C ILE A 441 -10.04 -8.58 24.21
N ASN A 442 -9.13 -8.49 23.23
CA ASN A 442 -8.63 -7.21 22.73
C ASN A 442 -8.74 -7.13 21.21
N ALA A 443 -9.34 -6.05 20.72
CA ALA A 443 -9.36 -5.71 19.31
C ALA A 443 -8.80 -4.30 19.17
N ALA A 444 -7.64 -4.15 18.49
CA ALA A 444 -6.97 -2.88 18.30
C ALA A 444 -6.78 -2.58 16.81
N ASN A 445 -7.17 -1.39 16.39
CA ASN A 445 -6.99 -0.92 15.02
C ASN A 445 -6.20 0.39 15.04
N GLN A 446 -5.15 0.49 14.21
CA GLN A 446 -4.37 1.70 13.98
C GLN A 446 -4.37 2.01 12.48
N GLU A 447 -4.68 3.25 12.14
CA GLU A 447 -4.78 3.71 10.76
C GLU A 447 -4.07 5.05 10.59
N VAL A 448 -3.20 5.15 9.59
CA VAL A 448 -2.53 6.38 9.18
C VAL A 448 -2.71 6.54 7.68
N LEU A 449 -3.39 7.61 7.29
CA LEU A 449 -3.74 7.88 5.90
C LEU A 449 -3.19 9.25 5.51
N VAL A 450 -2.34 9.28 4.49
CA VAL A 450 -1.73 10.51 4.00
C VAL A 450 -2.01 10.63 2.51
N GLY A 451 -2.68 11.71 2.11
CA GLY A 451 -2.85 12.06 0.69
C GLY A 451 -2.25 13.43 0.41
N LEU A 452 -1.32 13.50 -0.53
CA LEU A 452 -0.74 14.74 -1.04
C LEU A 452 -0.97 14.82 -2.53
N SER A 453 -1.61 15.91 -2.98
CA SER A 453 -1.82 16.16 -4.41
C SER A 453 -1.49 17.61 -4.76
N THR A 454 -0.76 17.81 -5.86
CA THR A 454 -0.50 19.14 -6.43
C THR A 454 -0.64 19.10 -7.94
N GLY A 455 -1.14 20.18 -8.55
CA GLY A 455 -1.27 20.33 -10.00
C GLY A 455 -0.62 21.60 -10.52
#